data_AF-A0A1S3G5F0-F1
#
_entry.id   AF-A0A1S3G5F0-F1
#
_cell.length_a   1.000
_cell.length_b   1.000
_cell.length_c   1.000
_cell.angle_alpha   90.00
_cell.angle_beta   90.00
_cell.angle_gamma   90.00
#
_symmetry.space_group_name_H-M   'P 1'
#
loop_
_entity.id
_entity.type
_entity.pdbx_description
1 polymer ?
#
loop_
_entity_poly.entity_id
_entity_poly.type
_entity_poly.pdbx_seq_one_letter_code
_entity_poly.pdbx_strand_id
1 'polypeptide(L)'
;MKLNLTKVVNGCRLGKIQNLGKAGNCSMDIPGCLLYTRTGSAPHLTDHTLNNIHGVPAMAQLTLSSLAEHYEVLAEYKKGVGNFIGMPESLLYCSLHDPVSPCPSGYVTNKSVSVWGVGGRVEMTASKFMEIQQALQPDWFQCLSDGEASCEKSASIKRARKAVDRSLLFLDNCLRLQEESEVLQKSVIIGVIEGGDVMEERLRLICGVSQPDEVLECIERGVDLFESFFPYQVTERGCALTFSFDYQLNPEETILQQNGIQEEIKCMDQVKKAKTTGCNQEMTSFEINLKEKKYQEDFNSVVRGCSCYCCKNYTRAYIHHLLVTNELLAGVLLMMHNFEHYFAFFCSIREALKSGNLAQLKELIYRQAS
;
A
#
# COMPACT_ATOMS: atom_id res chain seq x y z
N MET A 1 18.42 -8.42 -9.14
CA MET A 1 17.78 -7.13 -9.48
C MET A 1 18.82 -6.07 -9.82
N LYS A 2 18.48 -5.11 -10.70
CA LYS A 2 19.34 -3.98 -11.06
C LYS A 2 18.50 -2.70 -11.09
N LEU A 3 18.84 -1.73 -10.25
CA LEU A 3 18.19 -0.42 -10.24
C LEU A 3 18.87 0.53 -11.23
N ASN A 4 18.12 1.08 -12.18
CA ASN A 4 18.59 2.11 -13.11
C ASN A 4 17.79 3.39 -12.94
N LEU A 5 18.48 4.47 -12.56
CA LEU A 5 17.88 5.79 -12.46
C LEU A 5 17.97 6.49 -13.82
N THR A 6 16.83 6.99 -14.29
CA THR A 6 16.76 7.85 -15.48
C THR A 6 17.09 9.29 -15.12
N LYS A 7 16.57 9.77 -13.98
CA LYS A 7 16.74 11.15 -13.53
C LYS A 7 16.61 11.23 -12.01
N VAL A 8 17.32 12.18 -11.40
CA VAL A 8 17.09 12.58 -10.00
C VAL A 8 16.75 14.07 -9.99
N VAL A 9 15.59 14.44 -9.45
CA VAL A 9 15.09 15.82 -9.42
C VAL A 9 14.73 16.17 -7.99
N ASN A 10 15.42 17.14 -7.38
CA ASN A 10 15.16 17.59 -6.00
C ASN A 10 15.08 16.42 -4.99
N GLY A 11 15.97 15.43 -5.09
CA GLY A 11 15.96 14.23 -4.23
C GLY A 11 15.04 13.10 -4.70
N CYS A 12 14.07 13.38 -5.57
CA CYS A 12 13.16 12.39 -6.14
C CYS A 12 13.87 11.54 -7.19
N ARG A 13 13.71 10.21 -7.13
CA ARG A 13 14.37 9.25 -8.02
C ARG A 13 13.39 8.70 -9.04
N LEU A 14 13.60 9.01 -10.32
CA LEU A 14 12.84 8.46 -11.43
C LEU A 14 13.66 7.37 -12.12
N GLY A 15 13.12 6.18 -12.27
CA GLY A 15 13.87 5.04 -12.79
C GLY A 15 13.06 3.76 -12.91
N LYS A 16 13.79 2.65 -13.11
CA LYS A 16 13.22 1.30 -13.16
C LYS A 16 14.11 0.33 -12.40
N ILE A 17 13.48 -0.62 -11.71
CA ILE A 17 14.15 -1.81 -11.20
C ILE A 17 13.95 -2.92 -12.24
N GLN A 18 15.04 -3.41 -12.79
CA GLN A 18 15.08 -4.50 -13.77
C GLN A 18 15.53 -5.81 -13.13
N ASN A 19 15.31 -6.91 -13.84
CA ASN A 19 15.69 -8.26 -13.41
C ASN A 19 15.08 -8.59 -12.03
N LEU A 20 13.79 -8.27 -11.89
CA LEU A 20 12.97 -8.59 -10.72
C LEU A 20 12.47 -10.03 -10.77
N GLY A 21 12.24 -10.56 -9.58
CA GLY A 21 11.72 -11.91 -9.38
C GLY A 21 12.74 -13.03 -9.50
N LYS A 22 12.31 -14.22 -9.09
CA LYS A 22 13.08 -15.46 -9.18
C LYS A 22 13.46 -15.83 -10.62
N ALA A 23 12.67 -15.39 -11.61
CA ALA A 23 12.95 -15.56 -13.03
C ALA A 23 13.82 -14.45 -13.64
N GLY A 24 13.92 -13.28 -13.00
CA GLY A 24 14.77 -12.17 -13.46
C GLY A 24 14.34 -11.52 -14.78
N ASN A 25 13.08 -11.67 -15.19
CA ASN A 25 12.52 -11.18 -16.46
C ASN A 25 11.59 -9.97 -16.31
N CYS A 26 11.24 -9.59 -15.07
CA CYS A 26 10.30 -8.51 -14.81
C CYS A 26 11.00 -7.18 -14.52
N SER A 27 10.26 -6.08 -14.72
CA SER A 27 10.70 -4.74 -14.37
C SER A 27 9.58 -3.93 -13.74
N MET A 28 9.93 -3.00 -12.85
CA MET A 28 8.99 -2.12 -12.17
C MET A 28 9.49 -0.68 -12.22
N ASP A 29 8.60 0.27 -12.48
CA ASP A 29 8.86 1.70 -12.46
C ASP A 29 8.97 2.27 -11.03
N ILE A 30 9.83 3.27 -10.84
CA ILE A 30 9.94 4.04 -9.60
C ILE A 30 9.87 5.56 -9.86
N PRO A 31 9.21 6.35 -8.98
CA PRO A 31 8.46 5.89 -7.82
C PRO A 31 7.19 5.11 -8.21
N GLY A 32 6.84 4.12 -7.39
CA GLY A 32 5.75 3.19 -7.65
C GLY A 32 5.16 2.63 -6.37
N CYS A 33 4.05 1.90 -6.49
CA CYS A 33 3.44 1.16 -5.39
C CYS A 33 3.41 -0.34 -5.69
N LEU A 34 3.21 -1.15 -4.65
CA LEU A 34 2.95 -2.59 -4.74
C LEU A 34 1.45 -2.84 -4.69
N LEU A 35 0.94 -3.85 -5.39
CA LEU A 35 -0.46 -4.26 -5.29
C LEU A 35 -0.75 -4.79 -3.88
N TYR A 36 -1.61 -4.11 -3.13
CA TYR A 36 -1.95 -4.54 -1.77
C TYR A 36 -2.81 -5.80 -1.78
N THR A 37 -2.34 -6.84 -1.10
CA THR A 37 -3.10 -8.05 -0.78
C THR A 37 -2.76 -8.51 0.63
N ARG A 38 -3.65 -9.30 1.24
CA ARG A 38 -3.39 -9.92 2.55
C ARG A 38 -2.78 -11.32 2.38
N THR A 39 -3.34 -12.12 1.48
CA THR A 39 -3.02 -13.54 1.29
C THR A 39 -2.46 -13.89 -0.09
N GLY A 40 -2.18 -12.89 -0.93
CA GLY A 40 -1.69 -13.03 -2.31
C GLY A 40 -2.72 -12.66 -3.38
N SER A 41 -4.01 -12.80 -3.11
CA SER A 41 -5.10 -12.39 -4.02
C SER A 41 -5.61 -11.00 -3.68
N ALA A 42 -5.82 -10.16 -4.70
CA ALA A 42 -6.35 -8.82 -4.51
C ALA A 42 -7.73 -8.83 -3.82
N PRO A 43 -7.97 -7.97 -2.81
CA PRO A 43 -9.25 -7.94 -2.09
C PRO A 43 -10.41 -7.75 -3.07
N HIS A 44 -11.49 -8.51 -2.91
CA HIS A 44 -12.71 -8.45 -3.74
C HIS A 44 -12.55 -8.82 -5.23
N LEU A 45 -11.34 -9.11 -5.71
CA LEU A 45 -11.05 -9.26 -7.13
C LEU A 45 -10.55 -10.65 -7.45
N THR A 46 -11.17 -11.27 -8.46
CA THR A 46 -10.55 -12.43 -9.12
C THR A 46 -9.35 -11.96 -9.94
N ASP A 47 -8.41 -12.85 -10.26
CA ASP A 47 -7.29 -12.53 -11.13
C ASP A 47 -7.76 -12.01 -12.51
N HIS A 48 -8.84 -12.59 -13.06
CA HIS A 48 -9.43 -12.08 -14.29
C HIS A 48 -9.96 -10.64 -14.15
N THR A 49 -10.61 -10.32 -13.03
CA THR A 49 -11.11 -8.97 -12.76
C THR A 49 -9.96 -7.98 -12.56
N LEU A 50 -8.89 -8.40 -11.88
CA LEU A 50 -7.70 -7.59 -11.66
C LEU A 50 -7.02 -7.21 -12.98
N ASN A 51 -6.96 -8.14 -13.94
CA ASN A 51 -6.40 -7.90 -15.27
C ASN A 51 -7.20 -6.87 -16.11
N ASN A 52 -8.42 -6.52 -15.70
CA ASN A 52 -9.22 -5.45 -16.31
C ASN A 52 -8.91 -4.05 -15.73
N ILE A 53 -8.05 -3.96 -14.72
CA ILE A 53 -7.64 -2.69 -14.10
C ILE A 53 -6.37 -2.19 -14.81
N HIS A 54 -6.36 -0.91 -15.17
CA HIS A 54 -5.19 -0.30 -15.81
C HIS A 54 -4.11 0.04 -14.77
N GLY A 55 -2.85 -0.17 -15.15
CA GLY A 55 -1.70 0.26 -14.34
C GLY A 55 -1.41 -0.58 -13.10
N VAL A 56 -1.95 -1.80 -13.02
CA VAL A 56 -1.67 -2.72 -11.90
C VAL A 56 -0.15 -2.88 -11.70
N PRO A 57 0.37 -2.71 -10.47
CA PRO A 57 1.77 -2.93 -10.17
C PRO A 57 2.27 -4.33 -10.53
N ALA A 58 3.52 -4.42 -10.96
CA ALA A 58 4.15 -5.69 -11.34
C ALA A 58 4.35 -6.65 -10.15
N MET A 59 4.35 -6.14 -8.91
CA MET A 59 4.59 -6.92 -7.70
C MET A 59 3.45 -6.73 -6.70
N ALA A 60 2.98 -7.84 -6.13
CA ALA A 60 1.95 -7.88 -5.13
C ALA A 60 2.54 -8.07 -3.73
N GLN A 61 2.07 -7.28 -2.78
CA GLN A 61 2.33 -7.46 -1.36
C GLN A 61 1.40 -8.55 -0.81
N LEU A 62 1.94 -9.42 0.06
CA LEU A 62 1.21 -10.32 0.95
C LEU A 62 1.80 -10.21 2.35
N THR A 63 1.07 -10.62 3.39
CA THR A 63 1.47 -10.31 4.77
C THR A 63 1.56 -11.55 5.66
N LEU A 64 2.61 -11.63 6.50
CA LEU A 64 2.72 -12.70 7.48
C LEU A 64 1.60 -12.66 8.53
N SER A 65 1.06 -11.47 8.84
CA SER A 65 -0.17 -11.33 9.62
C SER A 65 -1.28 -12.29 9.16
N SER A 66 -1.47 -12.48 7.85
CA SER A 66 -2.55 -13.34 7.35
C SER A 66 -2.08 -14.77 7.04
N LEU A 67 -0.80 -14.97 6.76
CA LEU A 67 -0.26 -16.24 6.25
C LEU A 67 0.44 -17.10 7.30
N ALA A 68 0.95 -16.51 8.39
CA ALA A 68 1.74 -17.24 9.38
C ALA A 68 0.95 -18.36 10.09
N GLU A 69 -0.36 -18.22 10.24
CA GLU A 69 -1.24 -19.26 10.81
C GLU A 69 -1.39 -20.49 9.89
N HIS A 70 -1.19 -20.30 8.59
CA HIS A 70 -1.44 -21.30 7.55
C HIS A 70 -0.16 -21.91 6.99
N TYR A 71 1.00 -21.61 7.59
CA TYR A 71 2.29 -21.98 7.01
C TYR A 71 2.48 -23.50 6.89
N GLU A 72 1.89 -24.32 7.79
CA GLU A 72 1.98 -25.78 7.73
C GLU A 72 1.32 -26.34 6.46
N VAL A 73 0.18 -25.76 6.05
CA VAL A 73 -0.50 -26.14 4.80
C VAL A 73 0.38 -25.83 3.60
N LEU A 74 1.02 -24.65 3.60
CA LEU A 74 1.91 -24.22 2.51
C LEU A 74 3.23 -25.02 2.51
N ALA A 75 3.72 -25.42 3.68
CA ALA A 75 4.88 -26.27 3.84
C ALA A 75 4.62 -27.68 3.30
N GLU A 76 3.42 -28.23 3.49
CA GLU A 76 3.04 -29.51 2.87
C GLU A 76 2.79 -29.37 1.36
N TYR A 77 2.27 -28.22 0.91
CA TYR A 77 2.03 -27.94 -0.51
C TYR A 77 3.33 -27.78 -1.33
N LYS A 78 4.42 -27.26 -0.73
CA LYS A 78 5.81 -27.21 -1.25
C LYS A 78 6.06 -26.36 -2.51
N LYS A 79 5.03 -25.93 -3.23
CA LYS A 79 5.17 -25.15 -4.49
C LYS A 79 5.11 -23.63 -4.29
N GLY A 80 5.10 -23.16 -3.05
CA GLY A 80 5.00 -21.74 -2.73
C GLY A 80 3.61 -21.15 -2.91
N VAL A 81 3.43 -19.94 -2.37
CA VAL A 81 2.12 -19.28 -2.29
C VAL A 81 1.60 -18.82 -3.66
N GLY A 82 2.47 -18.44 -4.59
CA GLY A 82 2.07 -18.08 -5.97
C GLY A 82 1.36 -19.21 -6.69
N ASN A 83 1.90 -20.44 -6.63
CA ASN A 83 1.21 -21.62 -7.16
C ASN A 83 -0.08 -21.94 -6.39
N PHE A 84 -0.08 -21.74 -5.07
CA PHE A 84 -1.22 -22.04 -4.21
C PHE A 84 -2.45 -21.19 -4.57
N ILE A 85 -2.25 -19.91 -4.88
CA ILE A 85 -3.32 -18.98 -5.28
C ILE A 85 -3.63 -19.02 -6.79
N GLY A 86 -2.98 -19.92 -7.55
CA GLY A 86 -3.18 -20.05 -8.99
C GLY A 86 -2.49 -18.97 -9.84
N MET A 87 -1.51 -18.26 -9.28
CA MET A 87 -0.76 -17.19 -9.94
C MET A 87 0.77 -17.44 -9.86
N PRO A 88 1.30 -18.47 -10.56
CA PRO A 88 2.69 -18.88 -10.43
C PRO A 88 3.71 -17.87 -10.97
N GLU A 89 3.31 -17.03 -11.93
CA GLU A 89 4.17 -16.02 -12.56
C GLU A 89 4.16 -14.66 -11.84
N SER A 90 3.30 -14.50 -10.83
CA SER A 90 3.18 -13.25 -10.08
C SER A 90 4.41 -13.02 -9.20
N LEU A 91 4.88 -11.77 -9.17
CA LEU A 91 5.94 -11.36 -8.25
C LEU A 91 5.37 -11.04 -6.88
N LEU A 92 5.94 -11.64 -5.83
CA LEU A 92 5.39 -11.53 -4.48
C LEU A 92 6.40 -10.92 -3.50
N TYR A 93 5.96 -9.89 -2.80
CA TYR A 93 6.65 -9.30 -1.66
C TYR A 93 5.92 -9.67 -0.36
N CYS A 94 6.63 -10.31 0.57
CA CYS A 94 6.10 -10.69 1.89
C CYS A 94 6.47 -9.63 2.94
N SER A 95 5.51 -8.83 3.39
CA SER A 95 5.68 -7.94 4.54
C SER A 95 5.44 -8.67 5.87
N LEU A 96 6.03 -8.16 6.94
CA LEU A 96 5.86 -8.74 8.28
C LEU A 96 4.43 -8.51 8.81
N HIS A 97 3.96 -7.27 8.74
CA HIS A 97 2.64 -6.88 9.24
C HIS A 97 1.71 -6.50 8.08
N ASP A 98 0.41 -6.69 8.31
CA ASP A 98 -0.63 -6.05 7.52
C ASP A 98 -0.75 -4.57 7.93
N PRO A 99 -0.50 -3.59 7.03
CA PRO A 99 -0.57 -2.17 7.37
C PRO A 99 -1.98 -1.70 7.74
N VAL A 100 -3.03 -2.47 7.41
CA VAL A 100 -4.42 -2.13 7.71
C VAL A 100 -4.87 -2.67 9.07
N SER A 101 -4.31 -3.80 9.49
CA SER A 101 -4.73 -4.47 10.72
C SER A 101 -3.94 -3.95 11.93
N PRO A 102 -4.62 -3.49 13.01
CA PRO A 102 -3.93 -2.99 14.19
C PRO A 102 -3.15 -4.12 14.87
N CYS A 103 -1.89 -3.86 15.18
CA CYS A 103 -0.99 -4.78 15.87
C CYS A 103 -0.77 -4.28 17.31
N PRO A 104 -1.13 -5.06 18.35
CA PRO A 104 -0.76 -4.72 19.72
C PRO A 104 0.76 -4.58 19.86
N SER A 105 1.22 -3.47 20.44
CA SER A 105 2.63 -3.25 20.73
C SER A 105 3.09 -3.98 22.00
N GLY A 106 4.40 -4.18 22.14
CA GLY A 106 5.02 -4.73 23.35
C GLY A 106 5.36 -6.21 23.27
N TYR A 107 5.32 -6.78 22.07
CA TYR A 107 5.58 -8.21 21.84
C TYR A 107 6.84 -8.47 21.03
N VAL A 108 7.71 -7.46 20.91
CA VAL A 108 9.05 -7.59 20.32
C VAL A 108 10.11 -7.82 21.41
N THR A 109 10.74 -8.98 21.35
CA THR A 109 11.84 -9.38 22.23
C THR A 109 13.15 -9.44 21.45
N ASN A 110 14.25 -9.80 22.11
CA ASN A 110 15.52 -10.04 21.41
C ASN A 110 15.53 -11.39 20.66
N LYS A 111 14.52 -12.25 20.88
CA LYS A 111 14.46 -13.61 20.32
C LYS A 111 13.34 -13.77 19.30
N SER A 112 12.29 -12.97 19.43
CA SER A 112 11.06 -13.15 18.69
C SER A 112 10.34 -11.85 18.41
N VAL A 113 9.58 -11.86 17.31
CA VAL A 113 8.58 -10.86 16.94
C VAL A 113 7.25 -11.59 16.77
N SER A 114 6.15 -10.92 17.11
CA SER A 114 4.82 -11.50 16.98
C SER A 114 4.04 -10.83 15.86
N VAL A 115 3.22 -11.59 15.15
CA VAL A 115 2.20 -11.09 14.23
C VAL A 115 0.82 -11.55 14.70
N TRP A 116 -0.23 -10.87 14.23
CA TRP A 116 -1.61 -11.20 14.55
C TRP A 116 -2.38 -11.47 13.27
N GLY A 117 -2.97 -12.65 13.19
CA GLY A 117 -3.91 -13.05 12.17
C GLY A 117 -5.33 -13.14 12.70
N VAL A 118 -6.17 -13.86 11.95
CA VAL A 118 -7.58 -14.05 12.31
C VAL A 118 -7.71 -15.03 13.48
N GLY A 119 -6.82 -16.03 13.56
CA GLY A 119 -6.74 -17.00 14.64
C GLY A 119 -6.01 -16.49 15.90
N GLY A 120 -5.31 -15.35 15.80
CA GLY A 120 -4.72 -14.65 16.93
C GLY A 120 -3.21 -14.44 16.81
N ARG A 121 -2.51 -14.49 17.94
CA ARG A 121 -1.08 -14.17 18.02
C ARG A 121 -0.22 -15.34 17.54
N VAL A 122 0.67 -15.08 16.59
CA VAL A 122 1.74 -15.99 16.18
C VAL A 122 3.09 -15.40 16.56
N GLU A 123 3.75 -16.00 17.55
CA GLU A 123 5.13 -15.66 17.92
C GLU A 123 6.12 -16.37 17.01
N MET A 124 7.11 -15.63 16.51
CA MET A 124 8.10 -16.10 15.54
C MET A 124 9.51 -15.76 16.02
N THR A 125 10.35 -16.80 16.15
CA THR A 125 11.81 -16.66 16.20
C THR A 125 12.37 -16.55 14.79
N ALA A 126 13.65 -16.20 14.63
CA ALA A 126 14.29 -16.16 13.30
C ALA A 126 14.17 -17.51 12.55
N SER A 127 14.32 -18.66 13.23
CA SER A 127 14.16 -19.98 12.60
C SER A 127 12.74 -20.20 12.09
N LYS A 128 11.74 -20.01 12.95
CA LYS A 128 10.33 -20.18 12.59
C LYS A 128 9.92 -19.21 11.47
N PHE A 129 10.39 -17.97 11.54
CA PHE A 129 10.19 -16.99 10.47
C PHE A 129 10.74 -17.50 9.14
N MET A 130 11.97 -18.01 9.12
CA MET A 130 12.59 -18.54 7.89
C MET A 130 11.91 -19.82 7.39
N GLU A 131 11.44 -20.70 8.26
CA GLU A 131 10.61 -21.87 7.90
C GLU A 131 9.31 -21.43 7.18
N ILE A 132 8.65 -20.39 7.69
CA ILE A 132 7.49 -19.80 7.03
C ILE A 132 7.90 -19.25 5.66
N GLN A 133 9.00 -18.50 5.55
CA GLN A 133 9.46 -17.98 4.26
C GLN A 133 9.77 -19.10 3.25
N GLN A 134 10.38 -20.21 3.70
CA GLN A 134 10.64 -21.40 2.87
C GLN A 134 9.34 -22.03 2.35
N ALA A 135 8.27 -22.03 3.14
CA ALA A 135 6.96 -22.50 2.71
C ALA A 135 6.30 -21.55 1.70
N LEU A 136 6.42 -20.23 1.92
CA LEU A 136 5.83 -19.19 1.08
C LEU A 136 6.56 -19.02 -0.26
N GLN A 137 7.89 -19.08 -0.25
CA GLN A 137 8.78 -18.87 -1.39
C GLN A 137 8.53 -17.53 -2.12
N PRO A 138 8.44 -16.39 -1.42
CA PRO A 138 8.20 -15.10 -2.07
C PRO A 138 9.43 -14.67 -2.87
N ASP A 139 9.25 -13.77 -3.83
CA ASP A 139 10.37 -13.15 -4.54
C ASP A 139 11.14 -12.24 -3.59
N TRP A 140 10.43 -11.40 -2.84
CA TRP A 140 11.00 -10.52 -1.82
C TRP A 140 10.35 -10.80 -0.46
N PHE A 141 11.09 -10.68 0.63
CA PHE A 141 10.50 -10.71 1.96
C PHE A 141 11.19 -9.71 2.90
N GLN A 142 10.38 -9.00 3.67
CA GLN A 142 10.83 -8.12 4.73
C GLN A 142 11.51 -8.95 5.81
N CYS A 143 12.73 -8.56 6.21
CA CYS A 143 13.40 -9.19 7.34
C CYS A 143 12.59 -8.98 8.63
N LEU A 144 12.68 -9.94 9.55
CA LEU A 144 12.21 -9.77 10.91
C LEU A 144 12.88 -8.54 11.54
N SER A 145 12.08 -7.63 12.10
CA SER A 145 12.59 -6.35 12.64
C SER A 145 11.79 -5.86 13.86
N ASP A 146 12.37 -4.89 14.59
CA ASP A 146 11.75 -4.25 15.75
C ASP A 146 11.22 -2.86 15.40
N GLY A 147 10.04 -2.83 14.75
CA GLY A 147 9.35 -1.61 14.34
C GLY A 147 8.65 -0.82 15.45
N GLU A 148 8.71 -1.28 16.71
CA GLU A 148 7.92 -0.70 17.81
C GLU A 148 8.63 0.48 18.51
N ALA A 149 9.74 0.99 17.97
CA ALA A 149 10.50 2.07 18.61
C ALA A 149 9.70 3.36 18.77
N SER A 150 8.84 3.69 17.81
CA SER A 150 7.98 4.90 17.79
C SER A 150 6.63 4.71 18.51
N CYS A 151 6.29 3.50 18.95
CA CYS A 151 5.04 3.22 19.67
C CYS A 151 5.02 3.79 21.11
N GLU A 152 6.19 4.12 21.67
CA GLU A 152 6.29 4.76 22.98
C GLU A 152 6.07 6.29 22.85
N LYS A 153 5.23 6.88 23.71
CA LYS A 153 4.87 8.33 23.73
C LYS A 153 6.07 9.29 23.76
N SER A 154 7.25 8.79 24.11
CA SER A 154 8.54 9.46 23.95
C SER A 154 9.59 8.38 23.71
N ALA A 155 9.88 8.05 22.45
CA ALA A 155 10.89 7.07 22.11
C ALA A 155 12.24 7.50 22.69
N SER A 156 12.73 6.80 23.72
CA SER A 156 14.04 7.09 24.27
C SER A 156 15.13 6.69 23.26
N ILE A 157 16.25 7.42 23.24
CA ILE A 157 17.43 7.05 22.42
C ILE A 157 17.81 5.58 22.66
N LYS A 158 17.69 5.12 23.91
CA LYS A 158 17.93 3.72 24.29
C LYS A 158 16.97 2.73 23.59
N ARG A 159 15.69 3.08 23.46
CA ARG A 159 14.67 2.25 22.79
C ARG A 159 14.92 2.17 21.29
N ALA A 160 15.28 3.29 20.68
CA ALA A 160 15.67 3.40 19.28
C ALA A 160 16.90 2.52 18.96
N ARG A 161 17.99 2.68 19.71
CA ARG A 161 19.19 1.84 19.55
C ARG A 161 18.89 0.35 19.72
N LYS A 162 18.06 -0.01 20.72
CA LYS A 162 17.67 -1.40 20.92
C LYS A 162 16.91 -1.98 19.72
N ALA A 163 16.05 -1.19 19.06
CA ALA A 163 15.36 -1.62 17.85
C ALA A 163 16.33 -1.89 16.69
N VAL A 164 17.32 -1.02 16.52
CA VAL A 164 18.38 -1.18 15.51
C VAL A 164 19.18 -2.45 15.79
N ASP A 165 19.73 -2.59 17.00
CA ASP A 165 20.56 -3.75 17.40
C ASP A 165 19.81 -5.07 17.21
N ARG A 166 18.52 -5.12 17.58
CA ARG A 166 17.66 -6.30 17.39
C ARG A 166 17.46 -6.62 15.91
N SER A 167 17.18 -5.61 15.10
CA SER A 167 16.89 -5.80 13.68
C SER A 167 18.12 -6.22 12.91
N LEU A 168 19.31 -5.70 13.27
CA LEU A 168 20.59 -6.19 12.75
C LEU A 168 20.85 -7.65 13.16
N LEU A 169 20.63 -7.99 14.44
CA LEU A 169 20.75 -9.38 14.91
C LEU A 169 19.80 -10.33 14.17
N PHE A 170 18.57 -9.91 13.92
CA PHE A 170 17.62 -10.70 13.13
C PHE A 170 18.06 -10.83 11.69
N LEU A 171 18.56 -9.75 11.07
CA LEU A 171 19.06 -9.76 9.71
C LEU A 171 20.23 -10.74 9.53
N ASP A 172 21.24 -10.68 10.40
CA ASP A 172 22.39 -11.59 10.35
C ASP A 172 21.96 -13.06 10.49
N ASN A 173 21.01 -13.34 11.39
CA ASN A 173 20.46 -14.69 11.57
C ASN A 173 19.66 -15.15 10.35
N CYS A 174 18.82 -14.29 9.77
CA CYS A 174 18.00 -14.63 8.61
C CYS A 174 18.88 -14.84 7.36
N LEU A 175 19.92 -14.02 7.16
CA LEU A 175 20.89 -14.18 6.07
C LEU A 175 21.61 -15.52 6.16
N ARG A 176 22.11 -15.90 7.34
CA ARG A 176 22.76 -17.20 7.55
C ARG A 176 21.81 -18.38 7.26
N LEU A 177 20.58 -18.31 7.75
CA LEU A 177 19.56 -19.35 7.48
C LEU A 177 19.13 -19.37 6.01
N GLN A 178 19.20 -18.23 5.31
CA GLN A 178 18.92 -18.14 3.87
C GLN A 178 20.04 -18.81 3.06
N GLU A 179 21.31 -18.61 3.43
CA GLU A 179 22.45 -19.26 2.79
C GLU A 179 22.36 -20.80 2.87
N GLU A 180 21.88 -21.32 4.00
CA GLU A 180 21.65 -22.76 4.23
C GLU A 180 20.40 -23.30 3.49
N SER A 181 19.52 -22.42 2.99
CA SER A 181 18.25 -22.82 2.37
C SER A 181 18.37 -22.93 0.84
N GLU A 182 18.13 -24.12 0.28
CA GLU A 182 18.12 -24.31 -1.17
C GLU A 182 16.95 -23.57 -1.85
N VAL A 183 15.81 -23.47 -1.17
CA VAL A 183 14.56 -22.94 -1.73
C VAL A 183 14.58 -21.40 -1.83
N LEU A 184 15.24 -20.73 -0.88
CA LEU A 184 15.25 -19.26 -0.78
C LEU A 184 16.44 -18.58 -1.48
N GLN A 185 17.30 -19.33 -2.20
CA GLN A 185 18.47 -18.77 -2.90
C GLN A 185 18.10 -17.68 -3.92
N LYS A 186 16.91 -17.77 -4.51
CA LYS A 186 16.41 -16.80 -5.49
C LYS A 186 15.51 -15.72 -4.87
N SER A 187 15.16 -15.87 -3.60
CA SER A 187 14.40 -14.87 -2.85
C SER A 187 15.34 -13.76 -2.37
N VAL A 188 14.83 -12.54 -2.25
CA VAL A 188 15.60 -11.39 -1.78
C VAL A 188 15.08 -10.96 -0.42
N ILE A 189 15.96 -10.92 0.57
CA ILE A 189 15.66 -10.33 1.86
C ILE A 189 15.73 -8.81 1.76
N ILE A 190 14.72 -8.13 2.30
CA ILE A 190 14.65 -6.68 2.40
C ILE A 190 15.01 -6.29 3.83
N GLY A 191 16.18 -5.67 4.01
CA GLY A 191 16.59 -5.11 5.30
C GLY A 191 15.66 -3.98 5.71
N VAL A 192 15.34 -3.92 7.00
CA VAL A 192 14.43 -2.91 7.56
C VAL A 192 15.23 -1.87 8.33
N ILE A 193 14.93 -0.61 8.05
CA ILE A 193 15.58 0.51 8.74
C ILE A 193 14.73 0.90 9.93
N GLU A 194 15.29 0.69 11.12
CA GLU A 194 14.69 1.11 12.39
C GLU A 194 15.35 2.40 12.91
N GLY A 195 15.26 2.65 14.22
CA GLY A 195 15.89 3.80 14.89
C GLY A 195 14.93 4.91 15.29
N GLY A 196 13.64 4.82 14.93
CA GLY A 196 12.65 5.85 15.25
C GLY A 196 13.12 7.24 14.80
N ASP A 197 12.81 8.31 15.53
CA ASP A 197 13.18 9.69 15.13
C ASP A 197 14.66 10.05 15.35
N VAL A 198 15.50 9.07 15.71
CA VAL A 198 16.93 9.30 15.89
C VAL A 198 17.63 9.24 14.53
N MET A 199 17.97 10.41 13.98
CA MET A 199 18.58 10.55 12.66
C MET A 199 19.90 9.76 12.49
N GLU A 200 20.70 9.64 13.55
CA GLU A 200 21.96 8.87 13.53
C GLU A 200 21.73 7.38 13.26
N GLU A 201 20.53 6.88 13.54
CA GLU A 201 20.16 5.47 13.46
C GLU A 201 19.35 5.13 12.18
N ARG A 202 18.97 6.15 11.37
CA ARG A 202 18.08 6.00 10.20
C ARG A 202 18.83 6.12 8.87
N LEU A 203 18.96 5.02 8.12
CA LEU A 203 19.42 5.03 6.73
C LEU A 203 18.50 4.20 5.78
N ARG A 204 17.30 4.77 5.53
CA ARG A 204 16.31 4.60 4.42
C ARG A 204 15.70 3.22 4.08
N LEU A 205 14.43 3.03 4.47
CA LEU A 205 13.30 2.33 3.81
C LEU A 205 12.01 2.72 4.59
N ILE A 206 10.79 2.65 4.01
CA ILE A 206 9.53 3.00 4.72
C ILE A 206 8.41 1.98 4.44
N CYS A 207 7.59 1.69 5.45
CA CYS A 207 6.37 0.90 5.38
C CYS A 207 5.22 1.65 6.08
N GLY A 208 3.97 1.38 5.73
CA GLY A 208 2.81 2.00 6.39
C GLY A 208 2.46 3.42 5.95
N VAL A 209 2.95 3.87 4.78
CA VAL A 209 2.60 5.17 4.18
C VAL A 209 1.91 4.94 2.83
N SER A 210 0.69 5.45 2.68
CA SER A 210 -0.13 5.24 1.47
C SER A 210 -1.06 6.42 1.13
N GLN A 211 -1.23 7.43 1.99
CA GLN A 211 -2.03 8.60 1.63
C GLN A 211 -1.29 9.47 0.59
N PRO A 212 -1.99 10.08 -0.39
CA PRO A 212 -1.35 10.78 -1.52
C PRO A 212 -0.35 11.89 -1.14
N ASP A 213 -0.67 12.69 -0.14
CA ASP A 213 0.16 13.78 0.36
C ASP A 213 1.42 13.26 1.08
N GLU A 214 1.27 12.27 1.94
CA GLU A 214 2.40 11.61 2.63
C GLU A 214 3.35 10.92 1.65
N VAL A 215 2.80 10.28 0.61
CA VAL A 215 3.56 9.64 -0.48
C VAL A 215 4.45 10.67 -1.17
N LEU A 216 3.92 11.84 -1.53
CA LEU A 216 4.69 12.89 -2.21
C LEU A 216 5.83 13.42 -1.33
N GLU A 217 5.60 13.64 -0.03
CA GLU A 217 6.64 14.04 0.91
C GLU A 217 7.76 12.99 1.02
N CYS A 218 7.39 11.71 1.03
CA CYS A 218 8.35 10.62 1.08
C CYS A 218 9.16 10.50 -0.22
N ILE A 219 8.52 10.72 -1.38
CA ILE A 219 9.21 10.72 -2.69
C ILE A 219 10.26 11.83 -2.76
N GLU A 220 9.95 13.04 -2.28
CA GLU A 220 10.92 14.15 -2.20
C GLU A 220 12.12 13.83 -1.30
N ARG A 221 11.91 12.98 -0.29
CA ARG A 221 12.97 12.46 0.59
C ARG A 221 13.70 11.24 0.01
N GLY A 222 13.33 10.82 -1.20
CA GLY A 222 13.99 9.76 -1.97
C GLY A 222 13.53 8.34 -1.64
N VAL A 223 12.27 8.17 -1.23
CA VAL A 223 11.61 6.86 -1.14
C VAL A 223 11.13 6.41 -2.52
N ASP A 224 11.39 5.15 -2.86
CA ASP A 224 11.15 4.60 -4.21
C ASP A 224 9.84 3.77 -4.31
N LEU A 225 9.43 3.05 -3.26
CA LEU A 225 8.30 2.10 -3.29
C LEU A 225 7.36 2.28 -2.10
N PHE A 226 6.06 2.11 -2.35
CA PHE A 226 4.97 2.28 -1.38
C PHE A 226 3.98 1.12 -1.40
N GLU A 227 3.22 0.97 -0.32
CA GLU A 227 2.11 0.01 -0.24
C GLU A 227 0.81 0.69 -0.71
N SER A 228 -0.09 -0.03 -1.39
CA SER A 228 -1.36 0.51 -1.90
C SER A 228 -2.58 0.13 -1.04
N PHE A 229 -2.44 0.17 0.29
CA PHE A 229 -3.52 -0.18 1.20
C PHE A 229 -4.57 0.93 1.37
N PHE A 230 -4.24 2.19 1.07
CA PHE A 230 -5.18 3.31 1.19
C PHE A 230 -6.44 3.14 0.30
N PRO A 231 -6.35 2.78 -0.99
CA PRO A 231 -7.50 2.39 -1.83
C PRO A 231 -8.39 1.30 -1.23
N TYR A 232 -7.80 0.32 -0.55
CA TYR A 232 -8.56 -0.73 0.13
C TYR A 232 -9.30 -0.15 1.33
N GLN A 233 -8.63 0.65 2.18
CA GLN A 233 -9.30 1.30 3.31
C GLN A 233 -10.48 2.19 2.88
N VAL A 234 -10.33 2.93 1.78
CA VAL A 234 -11.39 3.74 1.13
C VAL A 234 -12.57 2.86 0.72
N THR A 235 -12.28 1.71 0.12
CA THR A 235 -13.29 0.74 -0.33
C THR A 235 -14.07 0.15 0.84
N GLU A 236 -13.38 -0.29 1.91
CA GLU A 236 -14.03 -0.94 3.06
C GLU A 236 -15.00 -0.01 3.81
N ARG A 237 -14.76 1.31 3.77
CA ARG A 237 -15.69 2.31 4.32
C ARG A 237 -16.79 2.73 3.34
N GLY A 238 -16.83 2.17 2.13
CA GLY A 238 -17.83 2.45 1.09
C GLY A 238 -17.64 3.80 0.40
N CYS A 239 -16.39 4.27 0.34
CA CYS A 239 -16.02 5.52 -0.30
C CYS A 239 -15.32 5.28 -1.64
N ALA A 240 -15.24 6.32 -2.46
CA ALA A 240 -14.51 6.32 -3.72
C ALA A 240 -13.52 7.48 -3.79
N LEU A 241 -12.29 7.22 -4.23
CA LEU A 241 -11.29 8.24 -4.50
C LEU A 241 -11.74 9.14 -5.66
N THR A 242 -11.66 10.46 -5.46
CA THR A 242 -12.10 11.44 -6.46
C THR A 242 -11.12 12.61 -6.64
N PHE A 243 -10.07 12.67 -5.84
CA PHE A 243 -9.07 13.74 -5.94
C PHE A 243 -8.44 13.81 -7.35
N SER A 244 -8.25 15.03 -7.84
CA SER A 244 -7.58 15.30 -9.11
C SER A 244 -6.07 15.22 -8.95
N PHE A 245 -5.43 14.59 -9.93
CA PHE A 245 -3.97 14.57 -10.11
C PHE A 245 -3.58 15.09 -11.51
N ASP A 246 -4.48 15.81 -12.17
CA ASP A 246 -4.21 16.50 -13.43
C ASP A 246 -3.71 17.93 -13.13
N TYR A 247 -2.39 18.08 -13.16
CA TYR A 247 -1.69 19.33 -12.90
C TYR A 247 -1.47 20.18 -14.17
N GLN A 248 -1.90 19.69 -15.34
CA GLN A 248 -1.66 20.35 -16.63
C GLN A 248 -2.81 21.27 -17.06
N LEU A 249 -3.90 21.33 -16.31
CA LEU A 249 -5.07 22.14 -16.64
C LEU A 249 -4.72 23.62 -16.80
N ASN A 250 -5.06 24.17 -17.97
CA ASN A 250 -5.00 25.60 -18.22
C ASN A 250 -5.89 26.35 -17.22
N PRO A 251 -5.50 27.56 -16.76
CA PRO A 251 -6.29 28.34 -15.79
C PRO A 251 -7.76 28.54 -16.18
N GLU A 252 -8.08 28.53 -17.47
CA GLU A 252 -9.44 28.72 -18.02
C GLU A 252 -10.33 27.47 -17.89
N GLU A 253 -9.77 26.25 -17.94
CA GLU A 253 -10.52 25.00 -17.76
C GLU A 253 -10.79 24.70 -16.28
N THR A 254 -9.88 25.12 -15.41
CA THR A 254 -10.01 25.00 -13.95
C THR A 254 -11.24 25.75 -13.43
N ILE A 255 -11.62 26.88 -14.04
CA ILE A 255 -12.79 27.68 -13.65
C ILE A 255 -14.10 26.92 -13.95
N LEU A 256 -14.16 26.16 -15.05
CA LEU A 256 -15.33 25.36 -15.42
C LEU A 256 -15.52 24.14 -14.51
N GLN A 257 -14.43 23.52 -14.06
CA GLN A 257 -14.48 22.42 -13.08
C GLN A 257 -14.73 22.92 -11.65
N GLN A 258 -14.14 24.05 -11.26
CA GLN A 258 -14.36 24.66 -9.95
C GLN A 258 -15.80 25.13 -9.74
N ASN A 259 -16.51 25.58 -10.79
CA ASN A 259 -17.93 25.92 -10.66
C ASN A 259 -18.82 24.68 -10.41
N GLY A 260 -18.42 23.49 -10.87
CA GLY A 260 -19.09 22.22 -10.52
C GLY A 260 -18.71 21.72 -9.11
N ILE A 261 -17.50 21.99 -8.66
CA ILE A 261 -16.98 21.56 -7.34
C ILE A 261 -17.41 22.54 -6.22
N GLN A 262 -17.60 23.84 -6.50
CA GLN A 262 -18.06 24.83 -5.52
C GLN A 262 -19.50 24.60 -5.06
N GLU A 263 -20.35 23.97 -5.89
CA GLU A 263 -21.68 23.52 -5.45
C GLU A 263 -21.58 22.31 -4.50
N GLU A 264 -20.58 21.43 -4.66
CA GLU A 264 -20.37 20.27 -3.79
C GLU A 264 -19.72 20.63 -2.43
N ILE A 265 -18.77 21.57 -2.39
CA ILE A 265 -18.06 21.98 -1.16
C ILE A 265 -18.96 22.77 -0.21
N LYS A 266 -19.90 23.57 -0.73
CA LYS A 266 -20.80 24.39 0.11
C LYS A 266 -21.73 23.59 1.02
N CYS A 267 -21.87 22.29 0.79
CA CYS A 267 -22.77 21.42 1.56
C CYS A 267 -22.09 20.72 2.75
N MET A 268 -20.77 20.82 2.92
CA MET A 268 -20.02 20.06 3.95
C MET A 268 -19.66 20.85 5.22
N ASP A 269 -19.99 22.14 5.30
CA ASP A 269 -19.58 23.02 6.42
C ASP A 269 -20.38 22.87 7.74
N GLN A 270 -21.15 21.80 7.94
CA GLN A 270 -21.96 21.63 9.16
C GLN A 270 -21.85 20.27 9.84
N VAL A 271 -20.65 19.78 10.17
CA VAL A 271 -20.50 18.89 11.35
C VAL A 271 -19.13 19.11 12.00
N LYS A 272 -19.09 19.73 13.19
CA LYS A 272 -17.92 19.69 14.08
C LYS A 272 -18.28 19.05 15.43
N LYS A 273 -17.33 18.21 15.87
CA LYS A 273 -17.07 17.62 17.20
C LYS A 273 -17.80 16.34 17.59
N ALA A 274 -17.04 15.25 17.55
CA ALA A 274 -16.88 14.35 18.71
C ALA A 274 -15.47 13.71 18.65
N LYS A 275 -14.66 13.92 19.71
CA LYS A 275 -13.41 13.19 19.92
C LYS A 275 -13.76 11.84 20.53
N THR A 276 -13.40 10.75 19.87
CA THR A 276 -13.39 9.42 20.48
C THR A 276 -12.14 8.67 20.03
N THR A 277 -11.34 8.25 21.00
CA THR A 277 -10.15 7.41 20.86
C THR A 277 -10.52 6.01 20.36
N GLY A 278 -10.08 5.66 19.15
CA GLY A 278 -10.15 4.31 18.57
C GLY A 278 -9.56 4.32 17.14
N CYS A 279 -8.88 3.25 16.74
CA CYS A 279 -8.29 3.06 15.41
C CYS A 279 -9.39 2.83 14.35
N ASN A 280 -10.21 3.85 14.09
CA ASN A 280 -11.06 3.94 12.92
C ASN A 280 -10.45 5.02 12.03
N GLN A 281 -9.81 4.64 10.94
CA GLN A 281 -9.28 5.62 9.98
C GLN A 281 -10.45 6.39 9.37
N GLU A 282 -10.56 7.65 9.76
CA GLU A 282 -11.62 8.57 9.37
C GLU A 282 -11.56 8.84 7.86
N MET A 283 -12.72 9.18 7.27
CA MET A 283 -12.81 9.59 5.87
C MET A 283 -11.93 10.83 5.64
N THR A 284 -11.19 10.82 4.53
CA THR A 284 -10.33 11.92 4.09
C THR A 284 -11.07 12.85 3.12
N SER A 285 -10.45 13.97 2.77
CA SER A 285 -10.94 14.89 1.74
C SER A 285 -10.67 14.41 0.30
N PHE A 286 -9.91 13.33 0.13
CA PHE A 286 -9.57 12.76 -1.18
C PHE A 286 -10.69 11.89 -1.79
N GLU A 287 -11.77 11.68 -1.04
CA GLU A 287 -12.79 10.68 -1.35
C GLU A 287 -14.21 11.19 -1.11
N ILE A 288 -15.17 10.55 -1.76
CA ILE A 288 -16.60 10.75 -1.53
C ILE A 288 -17.21 9.53 -0.87
N ASN A 289 -18.13 9.75 0.07
CA ASN A 289 -18.91 8.68 0.70
C ASN A 289 -20.20 8.39 -0.07
N LEU A 290 -20.20 7.31 -0.84
CA LEU A 290 -21.34 6.93 -1.69
C LEU A 290 -22.54 6.39 -0.89
N LYS A 291 -22.42 6.22 0.44
CA LYS A 291 -23.57 5.93 1.32
C LYS A 291 -24.42 7.17 1.61
N GLU A 292 -23.92 8.38 1.34
CA GLU A 292 -24.66 9.61 1.57
C GLU A 292 -25.86 9.73 0.64
N LYS A 293 -27.01 10.16 1.18
CA LYS A 293 -28.26 10.29 0.42
C LYS A 293 -28.17 11.26 -0.78
N LYS A 294 -27.23 12.20 -0.77
CA LYS A 294 -27.04 13.13 -1.89
C LYS A 294 -26.69 12.41 -3.20
N TYR A 295 -26.14 11.21 -3.13
CA TYR A 295 -25.78 10.41 -4.30
C TYR A 295 -26.90 9.49 -4.80
N GLN A 296 -28.06 9.41 -4.13
CA GLN A 296 -29.13 8.48 -4.48
C GLN A 296 -29.71 8.69 -5.90
N GLU A 297 -29.65 9.93 -6.40
CA GLU A 297 -30.12 10.35 -7.73
C GLU A 297 -29.00 11.00 -8.55
N ASP A 298 -27.74 10.83 -8.13
CA ASP A 298 -26.57 11.30 -8.89
C ASP A 298 -26.23 10.29 -9.99
N PHE A 299 -26.71 10.56 -11.21
CA PHE A 299 -26.48 9.70 -12.37
C PHE A 299 -25.14 9.95 -13.08
N ASN A 300 -24.23 10.73 -12.49
CA ASN A 300 -22.88 10.89 -13.02
C ASN A 300 -22.02 9.65 -12.72
N SER A 301 -20.97 9.44 -13.53
CA SER A 301 -19.88 8.51 -13.21
C SER A 301 -19.20 8.89 -11.89
N VAL A 302 -18.58 7.94 -11.19
CA VAL A 302 -17.87 8.21 -9.93
C VAL A 302 -16.84 9.35 -10.10
N VAL A 303 -15.95 9.22 -11.07
CA VAL A 303 -15.02 10.27 -11.52
C VAL A 303 -15.20 10.50 -13.02
N ARG A 304 -15.45 11.75 -13.42
CA ARG A 304 -15.60 12.12 -14.84
C ARG A 304 -14.28 11.90 -15.57
N GLY A 305 -14.31 11.17 -16.69
CA GLY A 305 -13.13 10.87 -17.49
C GLY A 305 -12.29 9.68 -17.01
N CYS A 306 -12.65 9.03 -15.89
CA CYS A 306 -11.99 7.80 -15.45
C CYS A 306 -12.33 6.63 -16.39
N SER A 307 -11.31 5.85 -16.76
CA SER A 307 -11.41 4.72 -17.68
C SER A 307 -11.74 3.38 -17.03
N CYS A 308 -11.96 3.35 -15.72
CA CYS A 308 -12.15 2.10 -15.00
C CYS A 308 -13.49 1.46 -15.35
N TYR A 309 -13.61 0.14 -15.14
CA TYR A 309 -14.85 -0.60 -15.41
C TYR A 309 -16.07 0.00 -14.69
N CYS A 310 -15.89 0.47 -13.45
CA CYS A 310 -16.95 1.10 -12.68
C CYS A 310 -17.45 2.39 -13.35
N CYS A 311 -16.55 3.35 -13.62
CA CYS A 311 -16.90 4.64 -14.21
C CYS A 311 -17.44 4.55 -15.64
N LYS A 312 -17.03 3.53 -16.41
CA LYS A 312 -17.53 3.30 -17.78
C LYS A 312 -18.97 2.81 -17.84
N ASN A 313 -19.42 2.06 -16.82
CA ASN A 313 -20.68 1.31 -16.90
C ASN A 313 -21.72 1.73 -15.85
N TYR A 314 -21.30 2.35 -14.74
CA TYR A 314 -22.17 2.60 -13.59
C TYR A 314 -22.11 4.05 -13.11
N THR A 315 -23.18 4.45 -12.43
CA THR A 315 -23.37 5.79 -11.88
C THR A 315 -23.16 5.79 -10.36
N ARG A 316 -22.94 6.97 -9.77
CA ARG A 316 -22.88 7.16 -8.32
C ARG A 316 -24.15 6.67 -7.64
N ALA A 317 -25.33 6.94 -8.22
CA ALA A 317 -26.63 6.44 -7.77
C ALA A 317 -26.72 4.91 -7.74
N TYR A 318 -26.15 4.22 -8.73
CA TYR A 318 -26.14 2.76 -8.73
C TYR A 318 -25.24 2.20 -7.61
N ILE A 319 -24.06 2.78 -7.41
CA ILE A 319 -23.18 2.35 -6.31
C ILE A 319 -23.81 2.66 -4.94
N HIS A 320 -24.44 3.82 -4.80
CA HIS A 320 -25.24 4.17 -3.62
C HIS A 320 -26.32 3.13 -3.35
N HIS A 321 -27.09 2.77 -4.38
CA HIS A 321 -28.11 1.73 -4.28
C HIS A 321 -27.53 0.41 -3.77
N LEU A 322 -26.45 -0.10 -4.38
CA LEU A 322 -25.80 -1.34 -3.95
C LEU A 322 -25.33 -1.29 -2.49
N LEU A 323 -24.75 -0.17 -2.06
CA LEU A 323 -24.31 0.01 -0.68
C LEU A 323 -25.49 0.02 0.30
N VAL A 324 -26.59 0.69 -0.03
CA VAL A 324 -27.78 0.80 0.83
C VAL A 324 -28.56 -0.53 0.89
N THR A 325 -28.57 -1.29 -0.21
CA THR A 325 -29.17 -2.63 -0.24
C THR A 325 -28.25 -3.73 0.31
N ASN A 326 -27.06 -3.38 0.80
CA ASN A 326 -26.05 -4.30 1.33
C ASN A 326 -25.58 -5.37 0.32
N GLU A 327 -25.46 -5.00 -0.95
CA GLU A 327 -24.93 -5.87 -1.99
C GLU A 327 -23.39 -5.81 -2.05
N LEU A 328 -22.72 -6.97 -1.95
CA LEU A 328 -21.26 -7.08 -1.94
C LEU A 328 -20.61 -6.62 -3.25
N LEU A 329 -21.37 -6.59 -4.35
CA LEU A 329 -20.91 -6.05 -5.64
C LEU A 329 -20.43 -4.59 -5.52
N ALA A 330 -20.96 -3.82 -4.57
CA ALA A 330 -20.49 -2.47 -4.30
C ALA A 330 -18.98 -2.45 -3.99
N GLY A 331 -18.52 -3.36 -3.12
CA GLY A 331 -17.10 -3.47 -2.74
C GLY A 331 -16.21 -3.81 -3.94
N VAL A 332 -16.67 -4.71 -4.82
CA VAL A 332 -15.94 -5.09 -6.04
C VAL A 332 -15.76 -3.87 -6.96
N LEU A 333 -16.85 -3.15 -7.27
CA LEU A 333 -16.82 -2.00 -8.17
C LEU A 333 -16.00 -0.83 -7.61
N LEU A 334 -16.12 -0.59 -6.30
CA LEU A 334 -15.31 0.40 -5.60
C LEU A 334 -13.83 0.02 -5.60
N MET A 335 -13.49 -1.25 -5.37
CA MET A 335 -12.09 -1.69 -5.38
C MET A 335 -11.47 -1.52 -6.76
N MET A 336 -12.19 -1.88 -7.83
CA MET A 336 -11.74 -1.65 -9.21
C MET A 336 -11.46 -0.18 -9.48
N HIS A 337 -12.37 0.71 -9.08
CA HIS A 337 -12.20 2.15 -9.23
C HIS A 337 -11.03 2.70 -8.42
N ASN A 338 -11.00 2.39 -7.12
CA ASN A 338 -10.02 2.94 -6.19
C ASN A 338 -8.60 2.48 -6.53
N PHE A 339 -8.41 1.22 -6.96
CA PHE A 339 -7.10 0.79 -7.46
C PHE A 339 -6.71 1.50 -8.74
N GLU A 340 -7.59 1.56 -9.76
CA GLU A 340 -7.25 2.24 -11.02
C GLU A 340 -6.91 3.72 -10.81
N HIS A 341 -7.68 4.42 -9.97
CA HIS A 341 -7.46 5.82 -9.63
C HIS A 341 -6.11 6.04 -8.94
N TYR A 342 -5.76 5.17 -7.99
CA TYR A 342 -4.50 5.26 -7.24
C TYR A 342 -3.27 4.87 -8.08
N PHE A 343 -3.40 3.88 -8.96
CA PHE A 343 -2.32 3.52 -9.89
C PHE A 343 -2.09 4.62 -10.93
N ALA A 344 -3.17 5.23 -11.43
CA ALA A 344 -3.10 6.40 -12.31
C ALA A 344 -2.42 7.60 -11.62
N PHE A 345 -2.66 7.81 -10.32
CA PHE A 345 -1.94 8.81 -9.54
C PHE A 345 -0.41 8.57 -9.56
N PHE A 346 0.05 7.33 -9.34
CA PHE A 346 1.48 7.00 -9.46
C PHE A 346 2.04 7.18 -10.88
N CYS A 347 1.24 6.94 -11.92
CA CYS A 347 1.60 7.29 -13.29
C CYS A 347 1.80 8.81 -13.44
N SER A 348 0.86 9.62 -12.96
CA SER A 348 0.94 11.09 -12.97
C SER A 348 2.17 11.60 -12.23
N ILE A 349 2.55 11.02 -11.08
CA ILE A 349 3.79 11.37 -10.37
C ILE A 349 5.02 11.17 -11.27
N ARG A 350 5.12 10.03 -11.96
CA ARG A 350 6.26 9.75 -12.86
C ARG A 350 6.29 10.71 -14.05
N GLU A 351 5.14 11.07 -14.58
CA GLU A 351 5.01 12.07 -15.65
C GLU A 351 5.40 13.48 -15.17
N ALA A 352 5.00 13.85 -13.95
CA ALA A 352 5.37 15.10 -13.30
C ALA A 352 6.89 15.18 -13.07
N LEU A 353 7.52 14.09 -12.65
CA LEU A 353 8.98 14.00 -12.51
C LEU A 353 9.72 14.13 -13.85
N LYS A 354 9.17 13.50 -14.90
CA LYS A 354 9.72 13.58 -16.26
C LYS A 354 9.62 15.00 -16.83
N SER A 355 8.48 15.66 -16.63
CA SER A 355 8.19 17.01 -17.12
C SER A 355 8.73 18.14 -16.22
N GLY A 356 9.14 17.84 -14.99
CA GLY A 356 9.65 18.83 -14.04
C GLY A 356 8.57 19.58 -13.25
N ASN A 357 7.33 19.09 -13.28
CA ASN A 357 6.14 19.75 -12.72
C ASN A 357 5.65 19.11 -11.41
N LEU A 358 6.51 18.36 -10.71
CA LEU A 358 6.13 17.71 -9.44
C LEU A 358 5.61 18.70 -8.39
N ALA A 359 6.18 19.91 -8.33
CA ALA A 359 5.73 20.94 -7.39
C ALA A 359 4.27 21.36 -7.62
N GLN A 360 3.82 21.42 -8.89
CA GLN A 360 2.44 21.74 -9.24
C GLN A 360 1.48 20.61 -8.85
N LEU A 361 1.86 19.37 -9.14
CA LEU A 361 1.10 18.19 -8.70
C LEU A 361 0.99 18.16 -7.17
N LYS A 362 2.10 18.42 -6.47
CA LYS A 362 2.12 18.49 -5.01
C LYS A 362 1.17 19.55 -4.48
N GLU A 363 1.27 20.78 -4.97
CA GLU A 363 0.37 21.86 -4.55
C GLU A 363 -1.11 21.51 -4.81
N LEU A 364 -1.43 20.90 -5.94
CA LEU A 364 -2.78 20.42 -6.26
C LEU A 364 -3.30 19.40 -5.24
N ILE A 365 -2.48 18.40 -4.87
CA ILE A 365 -2.85 17.39 -3.87
C ILE A 365 -3.03 18.03 -2.49
N TYR A 366 -2.12 18.91 -2.06
CA TYR A 366 -2.20 19.58 -0.76
C TYR A 366 -3.44 20.47 -0.61
N ARG A 367 -3.86 21.16 -1.68
CA ARG A 367 -5.09 21.95 -1.68
C ARG A 367 -6.34 21.10 -1.47
N GLN A 368 -6.30 19.84 -1.90
CA GLN A 368 -7.40 18.89 -1.73
C GLN A 368 -7.33 18.16 -0.38
N ALA A 369 -6.15 18.07 0.24
CA ALA A 369 -5.97 17.48 1.57
C ALA A 369 -6.55 18.35 2.71
N SER A 370 -6.75 19.65 2.46
CA SER A 370 -7.08 20.69 3.45
C SER A 370 -8.56 20.76 3.84
#